data_AF-A0A5C8NSR7-F1
#
_entry.id   AF-A0A5C8NSR7-F1
#
_cell.length_a   1.000
_cell.length_b   1.000
_cell.length_c   1.000
_cell.angle_alpha   90.00
_cell.angle_beta   90.00
_cell.angle_gamma   90.00
#
_symmetry.space_group_name_H-M   'P 1'
#
loop_
_entity.id
_entity.type
_entity.pdbx_description
1 polymer ?
#
loop_
_entity_poly.entity_id
_entity_poly.type
_entity_poly.pdbx_seq_one_letter_code
_entity_poly.pdbx_strand_id
1 'polypeptide(L)'
;MIFDMSGYDSTLKSLLEFLSLNEEDVENIFNFVYLESTDVEDFLESFEIKDEHLFDKDVELVSLHSTTSIDKCKSIKELGIINLQEAVSEKTPLMNFLSAKEIHINVKEKYILYKGNKIEIFEKTNGFSLTDKEEYRNRVIHKIYGDFHINGFLCHSNVVSYGGYTRDRPEILFDLAQFLSDPTIESDWVKNKDKEHFIIKFKQPLNNYKYWTFEVEYEDNYYGITKDNLDYLPNEVIEVKVKRWLIQKSLYILRYGVYELFSYVHPKVKIEPKDIIEIMSEKEYIDRYKIEGNS
;
A
#
# COMPACT_ATOMS: atom_id res chain seq x y z
N MET A 1 -14.39 -9.94 -9.33
CA MET A 1 -13.53 -11.01 -8.77
C MET A 1 -12.48 -10.39 -7.87
N ILE A 2 -11.87 -11.18 -6.99
CA ILE A 2 -10.74 -10.75 -6.15
C ILE A 2 -9.45 -11.18 -6.85
N PHE A 3 -8.54 -10.24 -7.10
CA PHE A 3 -7.23 -10.52 -7.70
C PHE A 3 -6.15 -10.37 -6.64
N ASP A 4 -5.52 -11.48 -6.25
CA ASP A 4 -4.61 -11.58 -5.11
C ASP A 4 -3.19 -12.00 -5.53
N MET A 5 -2.30 -11.02 -5.63
CA MET A 5 -0.89 -11.23 -5.92
C MET A 5 -0.01 -11.41 -4.67
N SER A 6 -0.61 -11.50 -3.47
CA SER A 6 0.17 -11.48 -2.21
C SER A 6 1.11 -12.67 -2.02
N GLY A 7 0.91 -13.76 -2.76
CA GLY A 7 1.78 -14.93 -2.78
C GLY A 7 1.80 -15.61 -4.15
N TYR A 8 2.69 -16.59 -4.32
CA TYR A 8 2.84 -17.34 -5.57
C TYR A 8 1.55 -18.07 -5.97
N ASP A 9 1.01 -18.89 -5.07
CA ASP A 9 -0.19 -19.71 -5.33
C ASP A 9 -1.43 -18.84 -5.55
N SER A 10 -1.57 -17.74 -4.79
CA SER A 10 -2.69 -16.81 -4.96
C SER A 10 -2.61 -16.07 -6.30
N THR A 11 -1.40 -15.75 -6.74
CA THR A 11 -1.15 -15.10 -8.05
C THR A 11 -1.60 -16.01 -9.17
N LEU A 12 -1.15 -17.28 -9.18
CA LEU A 12 -1.54 -18.25 -10.19
C LEU A 12 -3.06 -18.43 -10.22
N LYS A 13 -3.68 -18.64 -9.06
CA LYS A 13 -5.13 -18.79 -8.95
C LYS A 13 -5.88 -17.56 -9.48
N SER A 14 -5.43 -16.37 -9.12
CA SER A 14 -6.06 -15.12 -9.57
C SER A 14 -5.92 -14.90 -11.07
N LEU A 15 -4.76 -15.26 -11.64
CA LEU A 15 -4.52 -15.17 -13.07
C LEU A 15 -5.43 -16.13 -13.86
N LEU A 16 -5.51 -17.40 -13.43
CA LEU A 16 -6.40 -18.40 -14.01
C LEU A 16 -7.86 -17.94 -13.95
N GLU A 17 -8.31 -17.51 -12.75
CA GLU A 17 -9.67 -17.01 -12.57
C GLU A 17 -9.92 -15.79 -13.44
N PHE A 18 -9.00 -14.82 -13.51
CA PHE A 18 -9.19 -13.60 -14.28
C PHE A 18 -9.37 -13.89 -15.77
N LEU A 19 -8.51 -14.73 -16.33
CA LEU A 19 -8.47 -15.05 -17.75
C LEU A 19 -9.40 -16.20 -18.14
N SER A 20 -10.14 -16.77 -17.18
CA SER A 20 -11.01 -17.93 -17.37
C SER A 20 -10.25 -19.16 -17.92
N LEU A 21 -9.00 -19.31 -17.49
CA LEU A 21 -8.15 -20.47 -17.76
C LEU A 21 -8.37 -21.55 -16.69
N ASN A 22 -8.11 -22.80 -17.06
CA ASN A 22 -8.39 -23.96 -16.22
C ASN A 22 -7.10 -24.56 -15.64
N GLU A 23 -7.23 -25.56 -14.76
CA GLU A 23 -6.07 -26.26 -14.19
C GLU A 23 -5.19 -26.94 -15.26
N GLU A 24 -5.78 -27.32 -16.39
CA GLU A 24 -5.07 -27.90 -17.54
C GLU A 24 -4.13 -26.90 -18.21
N ASP A 25 -4.38 -25.59 -18.08
CA ASP A 25 -3.56 -24.53 -18.66
C ASP A 25 -2.33 -24.18 -17.81
N VAL A 26 -2.24 -24.69 -16.57
CA VAL A 26 -1.15 -24.40 -15.65
C VAL A 26 0.20 -24.79 -16.23
N GLU A 27 0.28 -25.97 -16.87
CA GLU A 27 1.53 -26.43 -17.50
C GLU A 27 1.92 -25.51 -18.66
N ASN A 28 0.95 -25.05 -19.45
CA ASN A 28 1.19 -24.12 -20.56
C ASN A 28 1.69 -22.76 -20.04
N ILE A 29 1.10 -22.24 -18.96
CA ILE A 29 1.56 -21.00 -18.32
C ILE A 29 3.01 -21.16 -17.83
N PHE A 30 3.34 -22.27 -17.18
CA PHE A 30 4.71 -22.52 -16.73
C PHE A 30 5.71 -22.68 -17.88
N ASN A 31 5.34 -23.43 -18.92
CA ASN A 31 6.17 -23.55 -20.12
C ASN A 31 6.42 -22.17 -20.74
N PHE A 32 5.38 -21.35 -20.87
CA PHE A 32 5.51 -19.99 -21.36
C PHE A 32 6.48 -19.15 -20.50
N VAL A 33 6.22 -19.05 -19.19
CA VAL A 33 7.03 -18.16 -18.33
C VAL A 33 8.46 -18.63 -18.16
N TYR A 34 8.76 -19.93 -18.26
CA TYR A 34 10.13 -20.44 -18.07
C TYR A 34 10.90 -20.62 -19.37
N LEU A 35 10.23 -20.92 -20.49
CA LEU A 35 10.88 -21.29 -21.75
C LEU A 35 10.73 -20.25 -22.84
N GLU A 36 9.71 -19.40 -22.79
CA GLU A 36 9.36 -18.48 -23.87
C GLU A 36 9.61 -17.02 -23.47
N SER A 37 8.71 -16.43 -22.68
CA SER A 37 8.70 -14.99 -22.40
C SER A 37 8.09 -14.68 -21.03
N THR A 38 8.19 -13.43 -20.60
CA THR A 38 7.37 -12.86 -19.52
C THR A 38 6.64 -11.61 -19.96
N ASP A 39 6.68 -11.29 -21.24
CA ASP A 39 5.99 -10.15 -21.78
C ASP A 39 4.48 -10.43 -21.87
N VAL A 40 3.68 -9.46 -21.45
CA VAL A 40 2.22 -9.62 -21.45
C VAL A 40 1.64 -9.70 -22.86
N GLU A 41 2.24 -9.06 -23.86
CA GLU A 41 1.74 -9.13 -25.24
C GLU A 41 1.94 -10.52 -25.81
N ASP A 42 3.17 -11.05 -25.69
CA ASP A 42 3.49 -12.42 -26.10
C ASP A 42 2.55 -13.42 -25.41
N PHE A 43 2.23 -13.20 -24.13
CA PHE A 43 1.35 -14.07 -23.37
C PHE A 43 -0.10 -14.01 -23.89
N LEU A 44 -0.63 -12.81 -24.10
CA LEU A 44 -1.98 -12.64 -24.63
C LEU A 44 -2.11 -13.23 -26.04
N GLU A 45 -1.08 -13.09 -26.88
CA GLU A 45 -1.03 -13.69 -28.21
C GLU A 45 -0.99 -15.23 -28.13
N SER A 46 -0.08 -15.80 -27.34
CA SER A 46 0.06 -17.26 -27.20
C SER A 46 -1.18 -17.95 -26.62
N PHE A 47 -1.95 -17.25 -25.79
CA PHE A 47 -3.19 -17.78 -25.19
C PHE A 47 -4.45 -17.32 -25.92
N GLU A 48 -4.32 -16.62 -27.06
CA GLU A 48 -5.42 -16.08 -27.88
C GLU A 48 -6.41 -15.21 -27.09
N ILE A 49 -5.91 -14.47 -26.10
CA ILE A 49 -6.70 -13.60 -25.22
C ILE A 49 -6.78 -12.20 -25.82
N LYS A 50 -7.99 -11.75 -26.11
CA LYS A 50 -8.25 -10.41 -26.65
C LYS A 50 -8.58 -9.42 -25.54
N ASP A 51 -8.35 -8.13 -25.81
CA ASP A 51 -8.63 -7.06 -24.85
C ASP A 51 -10.10 -7.00 -24.44
N GLU A 52 -11.03 -7.37 -25.31
CA GLU A 52 -12.45 -7.41 -24.97
C GLU A 52 -12.73 -8.34 -23.79
N HIS A 53 -12.01 -9.46 -23.68
CA HIS A 53 -12.15 -10.40 -22.56
C HIS A 53 -11.67 -9.81 -21.24
N LEU A 54 -10.76 -8.82 -21.27
CA LEU A 54 -10.29 -8.17 -20.05
C LEU A 54 -11.41 -7.36 -19.39
N PHE A 55 -12.42 -6.92 -20.13
CA PHE A 55 -13.58 -6.20 -19.57
C PHE A 55 -14.61 -7.11 -18.91
N ASP A 56 -14.55 -8.43 -19.09
CA ASP A 56 -15.57 -9.36 -18.60
C ASP A 56 -15.69 -9.40 -17.07
N LYS A 57 -14.66 -8.91 -16.36
CA LYS A 57 -14.58 -8.98 -14.91
C LYS A 57 -14.19 -7.64 -14.30
N ASP A 58 -15.00 -7.19 -13.37
CA ASP A 58 -14.60 -6.19 -12.39
C ASP A 58 -13.56 -6.80 -11.46
N VAL A 59 -12.48 -6.07 -11.19
CA VAL A 59 -11.37 -6.54 -10.37
C VAL A 59 -11.30 -5.74 -9.07
N GLU A 60 -11.35 -6.46 -7.95
CA GLU A 60 -10.96 -5.95 -6.63
C GLU A 60 -9.56 -6.48 -6.32
N LEU A 61 -8.58 -5.59 -6.30
CA LEU A 61 -7.17 -5.90 -6.07
C LEU A 61 -6.90 -6.04 -4.57
N VAL A 62 -6.13 -7.05 -4.19
CA VAL A 62 -5.74 -7.30 -2.81
C VAL A 62 -4.43 -6.60 -2.46
N SER A 63 -4.40 -6.01 -1.27
CA SER A 63 -3.23 -5.36 -0.68
C SER A 63 -3.00 -5.82 0.76
N LEU A 64 -1.74 -5.84 1.18
CA LEU A 64 -1.29 -6.06 2.55
C LEU A 64 -0.86 -4.73 3.16
N HIS A 65 -1.43 -4.34 4.30
CA HIS A 65 -1.06 -3.14 5.05
C HIS A 65 -0.39 -3.54 6.38
N SER A 66 0.86 -3.14 6.57
CA SER A 66 1.60 -3.31 7.83
C SER A 66 1.34 -2.14 8.76
N THR A 67 0.94 -2.42 10.00
CA THR A 67 0.71 -1.39 11.01
C THR A 67 0.84 -1.90 12.43
N THR A 68 1.09 -1.00 13.37
CA THR A 68 0.98 -1.30 14.80
C THR A 68 -0.32 -0.80 15.36
N SER A 69 -0.85 -1.53 16.34
CA SER A 69 -2.06 -1.16 17.06
C SER A 69 -1.82 -1.29 18.56
N ILE A 70 -2.41 -0.38 19.33
CA ILE A 70 -2.45 -0.41 20.80
C ILE A 70 -3.83 -0.79 21.34
N ASP A 71 -4.77 -1.16 20.46
CA ASP A 71 -6.15 -1.51 20.79
C ASP A 71 -6.59 -2.85 20.15
N LYS A 72 -5.63 -3.69 19.78
CA LYS A 72 -5.83 -4.98 19.08
C LYS A 72 -6.69 -4.87 17.82
N CYS A 73 -6.44 -3.81 17.05
CA CYS A 73 -7.15 -3.43 15.83
C CYS A 73 -8.66 -3.23 16.04
N LYS A 74 -9.11 -2.91 17.25
CA LYS A 74 -10.53 -2.63 17.51
C LYS A 74 -11.02 -1.46 16.67
N SER A 75 -10.29 -0.34 16.67
CA SER A 75 -10.58 0.82 15.83
C SER A 75 -10.63 0.48 14.34
N ILE A 76 -9.71 -0.36 13.85
CA ILE A 76 -9.68 -0.78 12.45
C ILE A 76 -10.90 -1.65 12.09
N LYS A 77 -11.36 -2.50 13.01
CA LYS A 77 -12.58 -3.32 12.80
C LYS A 77 -13.86 -2.47 12.78
N GLU A 78 -13.89 -1.39 13.56
CA GLU A 78 -15.06 -0.51 13.68
C GLU A 78 -15.10 0.55 12.58
N LEU A 79 -13.97 1.21 12.35
CA LEU A 79 -13.84 2.31 11.40
C LEU A 79 -13.41 1.82 10.04
N GLY A 80 -12.57 0.81 9.92
CA GLY A 80 -11.85 0.47 8.69
C GLY A 80 -10.43 1.03 8.71
N ILE A 81 -9.75 1.03 7.56
CA ILE A 81 -8.46 1.71 7.41
C ILE A 81 -8.73 3.08 6.80
N ILE A 82 -8.29 4.13 7.49
CA ILE A 82 -8.48 5.53 7.11
C ILE A 82 -7.13 6.19 6.80
N ASN A 83 -7.17 7.32 6.11
CA ASN A 83 -5.94 8.04 5.75
C ASN A 83 -5.31 8.72 6.99
N LEU A 84 -4.06 9.18 6.87
CA LEU A 84 -3.34 9.78 8.00
C LEU A 84 -4.02 11.03 8.56
N GLN A 85 -4.64 11.86 7.69
CA GLN A 85 -5.32 13.09 8.13
C GLN A 85 -6.51 12.76 9.03
N GLU A 86 -7.31 11.76 8.67
CA GLU A 86 -8.40 11.25 9.50
C GLU A 86 -7.85 10.59 10.76
N ALA A 87 -6.78 9.78 10.63
CA ALA A 87 -6.17 9.10 11.77
C ALA A 87 -5.66 10.04 12.87
N VAL A 88 -5.19 11.24 12.53
CA VAL A 88 -4.74 12.23 13.53
C VAL A 88 -5.82 13.22 13.97
N SER A 89 -6.98 13.25 13.29
CA SER A 89 -8.06 14.22 13.56
C SER A 89 -9.31 13.59 14.20
N GLU A 90 -9.57 12.30 13.95
CA GLU A 90 -10.71 11.58 14.46
C GLU A 90 -10.40 10.82 15.77
N LYS A 91 -11.43 10.21 16.38
CA LYS A 91 -11.29 9.45 17.63
C LYS A 91 -10.62 8.09 17.41
N THR A 92 -9.32 8.12 17.14
CA THR A 92 -8.48 6.94 16.91
C THR A 92 -7.47 6.73 18.05
N PRO A 93 -6.85 5.54 18.14
CA PRO A 93 -5.73 5.32 19.06
C PRO A 93 -4.55 6.29 18.82
N LEU A 94 -4.25 6.61 17.56
CA LEU A 94 -3.15 7.53 17.21
C LEU A 94 -3.46 8.96 17.70
N MET A 95 -4.66 9.47 17.44
CA MET A 95 -5.07 10.80 17.92
C MET A 95 -5.06 10.88 19.45
N ASN A 96 -5.57 9.83 20.14
CA ASN A 96 -5.56 9.78 21.60
C ASN A 96 -4.12 9.76 22.15
N PHE A 97 -3.23 9.00 21.52
CA PHE A 97 -1.81 8.94 21.88
C PHE A 97 -1.12 10.31 21.73
N LEU A 98 -1.33 10.98 20.59
CA LEU A 98 -0.79 12.32 20.34
C LEU A 98 -1.35 13.34 21.34
N SER A 99 -2.65 13.27 21.63
CA SER A 99 -3.30 14.17 22.61
C SER A 99 -2.73 13.99 24.03
N ALA A 100 -2.45 12.76 24.44
CA ALA A 100 -1.79 12.48 25.73
C ALA A 100 -0.36 13.05 25.81
N LYS A 101 0.24 13.37 24.66
CA LYS A 101 1.54 14.03 24.52
C LYS A 101 1.43 15.55 24.32
N GLU A 102 0.24 16.11 24.48
CA GLU A 102 -0.08 17.52 24.22
C GLU A 102 0.23 17.93 22.76
N ILE A 103 0.05 16.99 21.81
CA ILE A 103 0.20 17.22 20.38
C ILE A 103 -1.19 17.19 19.74
N HIS A 104 -1.59 18.30 19.12
CA HIS A 104 -2.83 18.39 18.34
C HIS A 104 -2.52 18.91 16.94
N ILE A 105 -2.83 18.11 15.93
CA ILE A 105 -2.60 18.45 14.52
C ILE A 105 -3.92 18.97 13.95
N ASN A 106 -3.95 20.24 13.54
CA ASN A 106 -5.08 20.81 12.82
C ASN A 106 -4.76 20.78 11.32
N VAL A 107 -5.28 19.76 10.64
CA VAL A 107 -5.07 19.53 9.20
C VAL A 107 -5.68 20.66 8.35
N LYS A 108 -6.83 21.21 8.76
CA LYS A 108 -7.55 22.24 8.01
C LYS A 108 -6.84 23.59 8.08
N GLU A 109 -6.43 24.00 9.27
CA GLU A 109 -5.74 25.27 9.51
C GLU A 109 -4.22 25.14 9.39
N LYS A 110 -3.72 23.94 9.11
CA LYS A 110 -2.32 23.62 8.84
C LYS A 110 -1.33 24.04 9.92
N TYR A 111 -1.61 23.67 11.17
CA TYR A 111 -0.68 23.85 12.29
C TYR A 111 -0.65 22.63 13.22
N ILE A 112 0.40 22.55 14.03
CA ILE A 112 0.53 21.65 15.18
C ILE A 112 0.56 22.49 16.45
N LEU A 113 -0.30 22.17 17.42
CA LEU A 113 -0.17 22.65 18.79
C LEU A 113 0.65 21.62 19.56
N TYR A 114 1.75 22.06 20.16
CA TYR A 114 2.60 21.20 20.97
C TYR A 114 2.98 21.89 22.29
N LYS A 115 2.52 21.34 23.42
CA LYS A 115 2.73 21.90 24.77
C LYS A 115 2.39 23.40 24.83
N GLY A 116 1.24 23.76 24.24
CA GLY A 116 0.74 25.14 24.15
C GLY A 116 1.35 25.99 23.03
N ASN A 117 2.40 25.54 22.34
CA ASN A 117 3.02 26.30 21.25
C ASN A 117 2.38 25.96 19.91
N LYS A 118 1.93 26.98 19.17
CA LYS A 118 1.41 26.83 17.81
C LYS A 118 2.56 26.87 16.80
N ILE A 119 2.66 25.82 15.99
CA ILE A 119 3.71 25.65 14.98
C ILE A 119 3.04 25.45 13.62
N GLU A 120 3.29 26.38 12.70
CA GLU A 120 2.70 26.36 11.36
C GLU A 120 3.33 25.28 10.46
N ILE A 121 2.51 24.55 9.70
CA ILE A 121 2.90 23.46 8.78
C ILE A 121 2.27 23.63 7.37
N PHE A 122 2.03 24.87 6.94
CA PHE A 122 1.37 25.15 5.65
C PHE A 122 2.26 24.95 4.41
N GLU A 123 3.56 25.25 4.51
CA GLU A 123 4.52 25.19 3.41
C GLU A 123 5.87 24.61 3.83
N LYS A 124 6.47 23.85 2.91
CA LYS A 124 7.83 23.30 3.06
C LYS A 124 8.87 24.42 2.96
N THR A 125 9.92 24.31 3.75
CA THR A 125 11.11 25.15 3.61
C THR A 125 11.91 24.66 2.40
N ASN A 126 12.23 25.55 1.46
CA ASN A 126 13.09 25.24 0.31
C ASN A 126 14.49 25.80 0.54
N GLY A 127 15.53 25.04 0.20
CA GLY A 127 16.91 25.50 0.30
C GLY A 127 17.92 24.39 0.01
N PHE A 128 19.15 24.79 -0.34
CA PHE A 128 20.25 23.86 -0.61
C PHE A 128 20.85 23.23 0.67
N SER A 129 20.63 23.85 1.83
CA SER A 129 21.07 23.34 3.13
C SER A 129 19.98 23.66 4.14
N LEU A 130 19.19 22.65 4.48
CA LEU A 130 18.18 22.71 5.53
C LEU A 130 18.82 22.26 6.84
N THR A 131 18.39 22.85 7.94
CA THR A 131 18.66 22.27 9.26
C THR A 131 17.87 20.98 9.45
N ASP A 132 18.34 20.07 10.31
CA ASP A 132 17.61 18.83 10.63
C ASP A 132 16.15 19.11 11.00
N LYS A 133 15.90 20.16 11.79
CA LYS A 133 14.55 20.55 12.19
C LYS A 133 13.67 20.95 11.00
N GLU A 134 14.22 21.67 10.02
CA GLU A 134 13.49 22.04 8.80
C GLU A 134 13.24 20.83 7.90
N GLU A 135 14.19 19.91 7.81
CA GLU A 135 14.03 18.65 7.08
C GLU A 135 12.90 17.81 7.69
N TYR A 136 12.91 17.60 9.01
CA TYR A 136 11.85 16.84 9.69
C TYR A 136 10.51 17.56 9.65
N ARG A 137 10.49 18.90 9.72
CA ARG A 137 9.27 19.68 9.45
C ARG A 137 8.73 19.39 8.05
N ASN A 138 9.60 19.40 7.04
CA ASN A 138 9.22 19.11 5.66
C ASN A 138 8.71 17.68 5.48
N ARG A 139 9.28 16.71 6.20
CA ARG A 139 8.81 15.31 6.24
C ARG A 139 7.43 15.22 6.86
N VAL A 140 7.19 15.87 8.00
CA VAL A 140 5.84 15.95 8.62
C VAL A 140 4.82 16.57 7.66
N ILE A 141 5.15 17.68 7.00
CA ILE A 141 4.29 18.30 5.97
C ILE A 141 4.03 17.34 4.82
N HIS A 142 5.07 16.64 4.35
CA HIS A 142 4.93 15.68 3.27
C HIS A 142 4.02 14.51 3.66
N LYS A 143 4.19 13.92 4.84
CA LYS A 143 3.35 12.83 5.32
C LYS A 143 1.89 13.28 5.49
N ILE A 144 1.63 14.48 6.02
CA ILE A 144 0.26 14.95 6.26
C ILE A 144 -0.44 15.36 4.96
N TYR A 145 0.25 15.93 3.96
CA TYR A 145 -0.40 16.53 2.78
C TYR A 145 -0.02 15.91 1.43
N GLY A 146 1.06 15.15 1.34
CA GLY A 146 1.53 14.49 0.11
C GLY A 146 1.41 12.96 0.15
N ASP A 147 1.81 12.36 1.25
CA ASP A 147 1.88 10.91 1.48
C ASP A 147 1.00 10.50 2.67
N PHE A 148 -0.25 10.95 2.66
CA PHE A 148 -1.22 10.67 3.73
C PHE A 148 -2.17 9.52 3.38
N HIS A 149 -2.01 8.92 2.22
CA HIS A 149 -2.88 7.85 1.75
C HIS A 149 -2.57 6.51 2.43
N ILE A 150 -3.44 5.53 2.22
CA ILE A 150 -3.24 4.18 2.74
C ILE A 150 -2.29 3.46 1.80
N ASN A 151 -1.08 3.20 2.30
CA ASN A 151 -0.03 2.49 1.58
C ASN A 151 -0.04 1.02 1.98
N GLY A 152 0.22 0.14 1.03
CA GLY A 152 0.33 -1.30 1.27
C GLY A 152 1.16 -1.98 0.20
N PHE A 153 1.14 -3.30 0.20
CA PHE A 153 1.87 -4.14 -0.73
C PHE A 153 0.88 -5.01 -1.51
N LEU A 154 0.95 -4.98 -2.84
CA LEU A 154 0.29 -6.01 -3.65
C LEU A 154 0.98 -7.35 -3.45
N CYS A 155 2.30 -7.32 -3.32
CA CYS A 155 3.12 -8.46 -2.95
C CYS A 155 4.43 -7.96 -2.29
N HIS A 156 4.99 -8.77 -1.40
CA HIS A 156 6.28 -8.53 -0.76
C HIS A 156 6.80 -9.86 -0.21
N SER A 157 8.10 -10.12 -0.32
CA SER A 157 8.74 -11.37 0.16
C SER A 157 8.56 -11.58 1.67
N ASN A 158 8.75 -10.53 2.46
CA ASN A 158 8.37 -10.46 3.86
C ASN A 158 7.93 -9.03 4.31
N VAL A 159 6.63 -8.79 4.46
CA VAL A 159 6.09 -7.49 4.89
C VAL A 159 6.62 -7.06 6.28
N VAL A 160 6.97 -8.01 7.15
CA VAL A 160 7.48 -7.72 8.50
C VAL A 160 8.87 -7.10 8.49
N SER A 161 9.68 -7.40 7.46
CA SER A 161 11.03 -6.86 7.31
C SER A 161 11.08 -5.53 6.55
N TYR A 162 9.92 -4.91 6.27
CA TYR A 162 9.87 -3.64 5.57
C TYR A 162 10.65 -2.54 6.32
N GLY A 163 11.53 -1.84 5.59
CA GLY A 163 12.49 -0.90 6.15
C GLY A 163 11.91 0.38 6.77
N GLY A 164 10.59 0.60 6.65
CA GLY A 164 9.89 1.75 7.25
C GLY A 164 9.68 1.66 8.77
N TYR A 165 10.12 0.57 9.43
CA TYR A 165 9.87 0.32 10.85
C TYR A 165 8.38 0.36 11.25
N THR A 166 7.50 0.04 10.31
CA THR A 166 6.05 -0.05 10.51
C THR A 166 5.67 -1.12 11.53
N ARG A 167 6.58 -2.08 11.77
CA ARG A 167 6.56 -3.07 12.86
C ARG A 167 6.63 -2.46 14.26
N ASP A 168 7.28 -1.31 14.38
CA ASP A 168 7.54 -0.66 15.66
C ASP A 168 6.57 0.48 15.94
N ARG A 169 6.20 1.24 14.91
CA ARG A 169 5.37 2.45 15.05
C ARG A 169 4.80 2.96 13.71
N PRO A 170 3.76 3.81 13.74
CA PRO A 170 3.42 4.67 12.62
C PRO A 170 4.59 5.62 12.30
N GLU A 171 5.00 5.70 11.03
CA GLU A 171 6.17 6.49 10.59
C GLU A 171 6.10 7.96 11.01
N ILE A 172 4.90 8.55 11.01
CA ILE A 172 4.67 9.94 11.42
C ILE A 172 5.18 10.23 12.84
N LEU A 173 5.20 9.23 13.74
CA LEU A 173 5.69 9.43 15.11
C LEU A 173 7.19 9.69 15.15
N PHE A 174 7.96 9.07 14.27
CA PHE A 174 9.40 9.35 14.13
C PHE A 174 9.62 10.78 13.64
N ASP A 175 8.95 11.17 12.56
CA ASP A 175 9.09 12.50 11.98
C ASP A 175 8.67 13.59 12.98
N LEU A 176 7.60 13.37 13.76
CA LEU A 176 7.18 14.25 14.84
C LEU A 176 8.18 14.31 16.00
N ALA A 177 8.72 13.17 16.43
CA ALA A 177 9.72 13.11 17.50
C ALA A 177 10.95 13.95 17.17
N GLN A 178 11.45 13.84 15.93
CA GLN A 178 12.60 14.61 15.46
C GLN A 178 12.26 16.10 15.28
N PHE A 179 11.13 16.40 14.63
CA PHE A 179 10.69 17.77 14.39
C PHE A 179 10.43 18.57 15.69
N LEU A 180 9.78 17.94 16.66
CA LEU A 180 9.44 18.55 17.96
C LEU A 180 10.55 18.38 19.00
N SER A 181 11.65 17.70 18.63
CA SER A 181 12.79 17.40 19.49
C SER A 181 12.38 16.72 20.80
N ASP A 182 11.44 15.79 20.73
CA ASP A 182 10.96 15.00 21.86
C ASP A 182 10.97 13.49 21.49
N PRO A 183 12.02 12.75 21.88
CA PRO A 183 12.14 11.33 21.56
C PRO A 183 11.11 10.45 22.28
N THR A 184 10.38 11.00 23.26
CA THR A 184 9.33 10.25 23.96
C THR A 184 8.07 10.08 23.10
N ILE A 185 7.91 10.86 22.02
CA ILE A 185 6.78 10.72 21.08
C ILE A 185 6.84 9.35 20.39
N GLU A 186 8.02 8.98 19.92
CA GLU A 186 8.27 7.68 19.30
C GLU A 186 8.45 6.58 20.35
N SER A 187 9.34 6.79 21.33
CA SER A 187 9.78 5.69 22.18
C SER A 187 8.70 5.18 23.15
N ASP A 188 7.74 6.01 23.53
CA ASP A 188 6.61 5.57 24.36
C ASP A 188 5.61 4.72 23.57
N TRP A 189 5.43 4.97 22.27
CA TRP A 189 4.64 4.08 21.41
C TRP A 189 5.31 2.72 21.33
N VAL A 190 6.61 2.70 21.00
CA VAL A 190 7.40 1.46 20.85
C VAL A 190 7.39 0.62 22.13
N LYS A 191 7.47 1.27 23.31
CA LYS A 191 7.48 0.61 24.62
C LYS A 191 6.09 0.31 25.19
N ASN A 192 5.01 0.68 24.50
CA ASN A 192 3.66 0.43 24.97
C ASN A 192 3.41 -1.09 25.07
N LYS A 193 2.97 -1.55 26.25
CA LYS A 193 2.76 -2.98 26.54
C LYS A 193 1.61 -3.59 25.74
N ASP A 194 0.66 -2.77 25.30
CA ASP A 194 -0.49 -3.18 24.49
C ASP A 194 -0.19 -3.08 22.98
N LYS A 195 1.01 -2.61 22.60
CA LYS A 195 1.42 -2.52 21.19
C LYS A 195 1.65 -3.91 20.61
N GLU A 196 0.92 -4.20 19.55
CA GLU A 196 1.11 -5.38 18.72
C GLU A 196 1.22 -4.96 17.24
N HIS A 197 1.96 -5.74 16.45
CA HIS A 197 2.13 -5.54 15.00
C HIS A 197 1.19 -6.47 14.23
N PHE A 198 0.50 -5.91 13.24
CA PHE A 198 -0.48 -6.60 12.43
C PHE A 198 -0.24 -6.37 10.94
N ILE A 199 -0.60 -7.39 10.15
CA ILE A 199 -0.70 -7.31 8.70
C ILE A 199 -2.18 -7.42 8.36
N ILE A 200 -2.72 -6.38 7.74
CA ILE A 200 -4.13 -6.30 7.36
C ILE A 200 -4.23 -6.55 5.87
N LYS A 201 -4.97 -7.59 5.51
CA LYS A 201 -5.26 -7.94 4.12
C LYS A 201 -6.61 -7.34 3.75
N PHE A 202 -6.64 -6.50 2.72
CA PHE A 202 -7.85 -5.84 2.26
C PHE A 202 -7.95 -5.89 0.74
N LYS A 203 -9.13 -5.60 0.21
CA LYS A 203 -9.36 -5.49 -1.22
C LYS A 203 -9.97 -4.14 -1.59
N GLN A 204 -9.69 -3.65 -2.79
CA GLN A 204 -10.34 -2.47 -3.35
C GLN A 204 -10.49 -2.57 -4.87
N PRO A 205 -11.54 -1.97 -5.46
CA PRO A 205 -11.62 -1.77 -6.90
C PRO A 205 -10.38 -1.08 -7.50
N LEU A 206 -10.00 -1.40 -8.73
CA LEU A 206 -8.82 -0.81 -9.38
C LEU A 206 -8.83 0.72 -9.44
N ASN A 207 -10.01 1.33 -9.66
CA ASN A 207 -10.19 2.78 -9.71
C ASN A 207 -10.03 3.49 -8.34
N ASN A 208 -9.95 2.73 -7.26
CA ASN A 208 -9.67 3.26 -5.92
C ASN A 208 -8.17 3.40 -5.63
N TYR A 209 -7.29 2.95 -6.51
CA TYR A 209 -5.85 3.14 -6.40
C TYR A 209 -5.38 4.36 -7.19
N LYS A 210 -4.23 4.91 -6.79
CA LYS A 210 -3.51 5.92 -7.56
C LYS A 210 -2.86 5.29 -8.77
N TYR A 211 -2.75 6.06 -9.85
CA TYR A 211 -2.15 5.59 -11.10
C TYR A 211 -0.74 5.02 -10.91
N TRP A 212 0.04 5.60 -9.99
CA TRP A 212 1.42 5.18 -9.75
C TRP A 212 1.51 3.81 -9.04
N THR A 213 0.38 3.23 -8.60
CA THR A 213 0.31 1.80 -8.27
C THR A 213 0.57 0.95 -9.50
N PHE A 214 0.18 1.43 -10.68
CA PHE A 214 0.27 0.76 -11.98
C PHE A 214 1.34 1.38 -12.88
N GLU A 215 2.34 2.05 -12.29
CA GLU A 215 3.34 2.81 -13.04
C GLU A 215 4.24 1.90 -13.89
N VAL A 216 4.66 2.46 -15.02
CA VAL A 216 5.66 1.90 -15.95
C VAL A 216 6.59 3.02 -16.38
N GLU A 217 7.76 2.64 -16.89
CA GLU A 217 8.84 3.60 -17.21
C GLU A 217 8.53 4.44 -18.46
N TYR A 218 7.91 3.84 -19.48
CA TYR A 218 7.68 4.47 -20.78
C TYR A 218 6.19 4.57 -21.12
N GLU A 219 5.80 5.66 -21.78
CA GLU A 219 4.41 5.96 -22.16
C GLU A 219 3.84 4.98 -23.19
N ASP A 220 4.69 4.50 -24.10
CA ASP A 220 4.36 3.59 -25.20
C ASP A 220 4.21 2.12 -24.77
N ASN A 221 4.47 1.81 -23.50
CA ASN A 221 4.23 0.48 -22.96
C ASN A 221 2.78 0.03 -23.19
N TYR A 222 2.58 -1.24 -23.52
CA TYR A 222 1.27 -1.83 -23.78
C TYR A 222 0.46 -2.15 -22.51
N TYR A 223 1.04 -1.91 -21.35
CA TYR A 223 0.43 -2.08 -20.04
C TYR A 223 0.89 -0.97 -19.10
N GLY A 224 0.17 -0.82 -17.99
CA GLY A 224 0.46 0.20 -16.98
C GLY A 224 0.21 1.62 -17.45
N ILE A 225 0.48 2.58 -16.58
CA ILE A 225 0.11 3.98 -16.77
C ILE A 225 1.23 4.89 -16.31
N THR A 226 1.60 5.88 -17.13
CA THR A 226 2.45 6.99 -16.72
C THR A 226 1.59 8.18 -16.30
N LYS A 227 2.19 9.16 -15.64
CA LYS A 227 1.51 10.42 -15.33
C LYS A 227 0.97 11.12 -16.58
N ASP A 228 1.78 11.16 -17.64
CA ASP A 228 1.47 11.89 -18.86
C ASP A 228 0.33 11.23 -19.65
N ASN A 229 0.27 9.89 -19.65
CA ASN A 229 -0.77 9.11 -20.34
C ASN A 229 -2.18 9.35 -19.77
N LEU A 230 -2.30 9.63 -18.47
CA LEU A 230 -3.61 9.79 -17.82
C LEU A 230 -4.44 10.94 -18.36
N ASP A 231 -3.78 12.00 -18.82
CA ASP A 231 -4.47 13.23 -19.18
C ASP A 231 -5.19 13.11 -20.54
N TYR A 232 -4.81 12.13 -21.37
CA TYR A 232 -5.31 12.02 -22.74
C TYR A 232 -5.83 10.64 -23.13
N LEU A 233 -5.49 9.56 -22.40
CA LEU A 233 -6.01 8.23 -22.72
C LEU A 233 -7.50 8.10 -22.32
N PRO A 234 -8.34 7.48 -23.17
CA PRO A 234 -9.70 7.12 -22.79
C PRO A 234 -9.72 6.15 -21.60
N ASN A 235 -10.76 6.23 -20.76
CA ASN A 235 -10.91 5.36 -19.58
C ASN A 235 -10.84 3.86 -19.91
N GLU A 236 -11.43 3.43 -21.03
CA GLU A 236 -11.40 2.03 -21.47
C GLU A 236 -9.97 1.57 -21.79
N VAL A 237 -9.15 2.44 -22.40
CA VAL A 237 -7.74 2.17 -22.68
C VAL A 237 -6.94 2.09 -21.38
N ILE A 238 -7.19 3.01 -20.43
CA ILE A 238 -6.57 2.97 -19.11
C ILE A 238 -6.90 1.65 -18.40
N GLU A 239 -8.15 1.23 -18.43
CA GLU A 239 -8.60 -0.01 -17.80
C GLU A 239 -7.89 -1.24 -18.38
N VAL A 240 -7.82 -1.35 -19.71
CA VAL A 240 -7.07 -2.42 -20.39
C VAL A 240 -5.61 -2.40 -19.98
N LYS A 241 -4.95 -1.24 -20.02
CA LYS A 241 -3.52 -1.14 -19.65
C LYS A 241 -3.28 -1.52 -18.20
N VAL A 242 -4.17 -1.15 -17.27
CA VAL A 242 -4.08 -1.56 -15.86
C VAL A 242 -4.30 -3.07 -15.71
N LYS A 243 -5.26 -3.65 -16.42
CA LYS A 243 -5.52 -5.11 -16.38
C LYS A 243 -4.37 -5.91 -16.98
N ARG A 244 -3.79 -5.45 -18.09
CA ARG A 244 -2.54 -6.01 -18.66
C ARG A 244 -1.37 -5.87 -17.67
N TRP A 245 -1.31 -4.80 -16.90
CA TRP A 245 -0.28 -4.63 -15.86
C TRP A 245 -0.41 -5.70 -14.77
N LEU A 246 -1.63 -6.06 -14.35
CA LEU A 246 -1.84 -7.15 -13.39
C LEU A 246 -1.32 -8.49 -13.94
N ILE A 247 -1.58 -8.77 -15.22
CA ILE A 247 -1.07 -9.97 -15.91
C ILE A 247 0.46 -9.93 -15.93
N GLN A 248 1.06 -8.84 -16.41
CA GLN A 248 2.52 -8.67 -16.46
C GLN A 248 3.19 -8.92 -15.11
N LYS A 249 2.64 -8.35 -14.04
CA LYS A 249 3.19 -8.52 -12.68
C LYS A 249 2.99 -9.95 -12.18
N SER A 250 1.88 -10.59 -12.55
CA SER A 250 1.63 -11.99 -12.24
C SER A 250 2.65 -12.91 -12.92
N LEU A 251 2.90 -12.75 -14.23
CA LEU A 251 3.90 -13.53 -14.97
C LEU A 251 5.29 -13.38 -14.35
N TYR A 252 5.66 -12.16 -13.94
CA TYR A 252 6.92 -11.90 -13.26
C TYR A 252 7.01 -12.64 -11.92
N ILE A 253 5.96 -12.60 -11.10
CA ILE A 253 5.91 -13.35 -9.83
C ILE A 253 6.02 -14.86 -10.07
N LEU A 254 5.34 -15.39 -11.09
CA LEU A 254 5.39 -16.82 -11.40
C LEU A 254 6.77 -17.27 -11.88
N ARG A 255 7.52 -16.41 -12.58
CA ARG A 255 8.88 -16.75 -13.03
C ARG A 255 9.93 -16.55 -11.95
N TYR A 256 9.91 -15.41 -11.27
CA TYR A 256 11.02 -14.93 -10.42
C TYR A 256 10.72 -14.98 -8.93
N GLY A 257 9.48 -15.31 -8.55
CA GLY A 257 9.02 -15.28 -7.17
C GLY A 257 8.49 -13.92 -6.75
N VAL A 258 7.94 -13.87 -5.53
CA VAL A 258 7.38 -12.66 -4.95
C VAL A 258 8.48 -11.65 -4.64
N TYR A 259 8.26 -10.40 -5.06
CA TYR A 259 9.14 -9.25 -4.80
C TYR A 259 8.33 -8.13 -4.17
N GLU A 260 8.95 -6.98 -3.89
CA GLU A 260 8.26 -5.81 -3.35
C GLU A 260 7.49 -5.07 -4.45
N LEU A 261 6.16 -5.00 -4.30
CA LEU A 261 5.28 -4.24 -5.16
C LEU A 261 4.28 -3.45 -4.31
N PHE A 262 4.38 -2.13 -4.36
CA PHE A 262 3.56 -1.24 -3.56
C PHE A 262 2.15 -1.05 -4.15
N SER A 263 1.25 -0.64 -3.27
CA SER A 263 -0.09 -0.18 -3.62
C SER A 263 -0.42 1.10 -2.87
N TYR A 264 -1.01 2.05 -3.58
CA TYR A 264 -1.29 3.38 -3.08
C TYR A 264 -2.77 3.68 -3.26
N VAL A 265 -3.56 3.54 -2.21
CA VAL A 265 -4.99 3.82 -2.25
C VAL A 265 -5.21 5.32 -2.44
N HIS A 266 -6.23 5.73 -3.18
CA HIS A 266 -6.53 7.15 -3.36
C HIS A 266 -6.84 7.79 -1.99
N PRO A 267 -6.30 8.97 -1.63
CA PRO A 267 -6.48 9.53 -0.28
C PRO A 267 -7.92 9.86 0.13
N LYS A 268 -8.84 9.91 -0.85
CA LYS A 268 -10.29 10.10 -0.62
C LYS A 268 -11.02 8.77 -0.35
N VAL A 269 -10.34 7.65 -0.54
CA VAL A 269 -10.87 6.32 -0.34
C VAL A 269 -10.43 5.82 1.02
N LYS A 270 -11.40 5.27 1.73
CA LYS A 270 -11.27 4.58 2.99
C LYS A 270 -11.50 3.10 2.72
N ILE A 271 -10.74 2.24 3.39
CA ILE A 271 -11.00 0.79 3.37
C ILE A 271 -12.12 0.52 4.37
N GLU A 272 -13.32 0.24 3.89
CA GLU A 272 -14.43 -0.06 4.78
C GLU A 272 -14.20 -1.39 5.52
N PRO A 273 -14.75 -1.59 6.73
CA PRO A 273 -14.60 -2.84 7.47
C PRO A 273 -14.97 -4.10 6.67
N LYS A 274 -15.96 -3.99 5.77
CA LYS A 274 -16.40 -5.09 4.89
C LYS A 274 -15.37 -5.47 3.81
N ASP A 275 -14.43 -4.59 3.52
CA ASP A 275 -13.39 -4.77 2.49
C ASP A 275 -12.08 -5.29 3.10
N ILE A 276 -12.01 -5.37 4.43
CA ILE A 276 -10.96 -6.07 5.15
C ILE A 276 -11.24 -7.57 5.06
N ILE A 277 -10.36 -8.29 4.37
CA ILE A 277 -10.41 -9.74 4.23
C ILE A 277 -9.95 -10.37 5.54
N GLU A 278 -8.87 -9.85 6.10
CA GLU A 278 -8.23 -10.47 7.26
C GLU A 278 -7.34 -9.49 8.04
N ILE A 279 -7.23 -9.72 9.35
CA ILE A 279 -6.25 -9.07 10.22
C ILE A 279 -5.41 -10.17 10.85
N MET A 280 -4.14 -10.24 10.48
CA MET A 280 -3.18 -11.22 10.98
C MET A 280 -2.25 -10.56 11.99
N SER A 281 -2.01 -11.22 13.12
CA SER A 281 -0.81 -10.97 13.90
C SER A 281 0.44 -11.28 13.08
N GLU A 282 1.58 -10.72 13.48
CA GLU A 282 2.87 -11.02 12.85
C GLU A 282 3.15 -12.53 12.75
N LYS A 283 2.84 -13.29 13.81
CA LYS A 283 3.03 -14.74 13.83
C LYS A 283 2.16 -15.45 12.80
N GLU A 284 0.87 -15.11 12.75
CA GLU A 284 -0.06 -15.71 11.78
C GLU A 284 0.37 -15.42 10.34
N TYR A 285 0.87 -14.22 10.07
CA TYR A 285 1.41 -13.85 8.77
C TYR A 285 2.65 -14.67 8.39
N ILE A 286 3.63 -14.78 9.30
CA ILE A 286 4.85 -15.57 9.08
C ILE A 286 4.52 -17.05 8.82
N ASP A 287 3.66 -17.64 9.67
CA ASP A 287 3.27 -19.04 9.57
C ASP A 287 2.54 -19.33 8.24
N ARG A 288 1.65 -18.42 7.81
CA ARG A 288 0.88 -18.58 6.57
C ARG A 288 1.74 -18.48 5.32
N TYR A 289 2.59 -17.46 5.25
CA TYR A 289 3.41 -17.20 4.06
C TYR A 289 4.72 -17.98 4.08
N LYS A 290 4.91 -18.85 5.09
CA LYS A 290 6.10 -19.71 5.26
C LYS A 290 7.39 -18.90 5.13
N ILE A 291 7.40 -17.73 5.74
CA ILE A 291 8.56 -16.83 5.67
C ILE A 291 9.67 -17.47 6.49
N GLU A 292 10.75 -17.87 5.81
CA GLU A 292 11.91 -18.42 6.49
C GLU A 292 12.50 -17.35 7.42
N GLY A 293 12.67 -17.73 8.70
CA GLY A 293 13.14 -16.82 9.71
C GLY A 293 14.59 -16.43 9.47
N ASN A 294 14.82 -15.23 8.94
CA ASN A 294 16.09 -14.54 9.17
C ASN A 294 16.04 -13.95 10.57
N SER A 295 16.25 -14.83 11.56
CA SER A 295 16.54 -14.47 12.95
C SER A 295 17.89 -13.79 13.08
#